data_AF-A0A8E0M8I3-F1
#
_entry.id   AF-A0A8E0M8I3-F1
#
_cell.length_a   1.000
_cell.length_b   1.000
_cell.length_c   1.000
_cell.angle_alpha   90.00
_cell.angle_beta   90.00
_cell.angle_gamma   90.00
#
_symmetry.space_group_name_H-M   'P 1'
#
loop_
_entity.id
_entity.type
_entity.pdbx_description
1 polymer ?
#
loop_
_entity_poly.entity_id
_entity_poly.type
_entity_poly.pdbx_seq_one_letter_code
_entity_poly.pdbx_strand_id
1 'polypeptide(L)'
;MFNLVLQTKDIKEAKRKNGLLEIRFPHPKEKALMLKLRHAVLSIETGWPILPDTTCIGEIVRVLPSKDRVIVAYVRPQNGFQRFVESH
;
A
#
# COMPACT_ATOMS: atom_id res chain seq x y z
N MET A 1 3.38 -9.86 12.47
CA MET A 1 2.81 -9.29 11.23
C MET A 1 3.09 -7.79 11.24
N PHE A 2 3.72 -7.24 10.19
CA PHE A 2 4.08 -5.82 10.11
C PHE A 2 2.96 -5.08 9.35
N ASN A 3 2.46 -3.97 9.90
CA ASN A 3 1.47 -3.12 9.22
C ASN A 3 2.19 -1.89 8.68
N LEU A 4 2.15 -1.71 7.37
CA LEU A 4 2.56 -0.48 6.70
C LEU A 4 1.35 0.44 6.62
N VAL A 5 1.45 1.60 7.26
CA VAL A 5 0.43 2.64 7.20
C VAL A 5 0.96 3.76 6.31
N LEU A 6 0.26 4.05 5.21
CA LEU A 6 0.61 5.15 4.30
C LEU A 6 -0.41 6.27 4.43
N GLN A 7 0.04 7.52 4.32
CA GLN A 7 -0.88 8.65 4.15
C GLN A 7 -1.29 8.74 2.68
N THR A 8 -2.52 9.17 2.42
CA THR A 8 -3.02 9.37 1.04
C THR A 8 -2.09 10.25 0.20
N LYS A 9 -1.45 11.25 0.83
CA LYS A 9 -0.46 12.13 0.18
C LYS A 9 0.82 11.42 -0.28
N ASP A 10 1.16 10.29 0.34
CA ASP A 10 2.35 9.50 0.01
C ASP A 10 2.08 8.55 -1.16
N ILE A 11 0.81 8.34 -1.53
CA ILE A 11 0.42 7.52 -2.67
C ILE A 11 0.53 8.37 -3.94
N LYS A 12 1.54 8.07 -4.76
CA LYS A 12 1.75 8.75 -6.04
C LYS A 12 0.81 8.26 -7.13
N GLU A 13 0.51 6.96 -7.12
CA GLU A 13 -0.36 6.31 -8.10
C GLU A 13 -0.90 5.01 -7.48
N ALA A 14 -2.17 4.71 -7.72
CA ALA A 14 -2.78 3.43 -7.40
C ALA A 14 -3.60 2.95 -8.60
N LYS A 15 -3.38 1.72 -9.05
CA LYS A 15 -4.13 1.14 -10.17
C LYS A 15 -4.31 -0.36 -10.02
N ARG A 16 -5.33 -0.89 -10.68
CA ARG A 16 -5.58 -2.33 -10.74
C ARG A 16 -4.71 -2.97 -11.82
N LYS A 17 -4.16 -4.15 -11.53
CA LYS A 17 -3.40 -4.95 -12.48
C LYS A 17 -3.52 -6.44 -12.15
N ASN A 18 -4.16 -7.21 -13.03
CA ASN A 18 -4.33 -8.66 -12.90
C ASN A 18 -4.91 -9.10 -11.53
N GLY A 19 -5.93 -8.39 -11.03
CA GLY A 19 -6.56 -8.69 -9.73
C GLY A 19 -5.78 -8.22 -8.49
N LEU A 20 -4.61 -7.59 -8.68
CA LEU A 20 -3.84 -6.94 -7.61
C LEU A 20 -3.96 -5.41 -7.72
N LEU A 21 -3.67 -4.73 -6.63
CA LEU A 21 -3.48 -3.29 -6.58
C LEU A 21 -1.99 -2.97 -6.72
N GLU A 22 -1.61 -2.28 -7.79
CA GLU A 22 -0.29 -1.69 -7.98
C GLU A 22 -0.31 -0.30 -7.32
N ILE A 23 0.40 -0.15 -6.20
CA ILE A 23 0.47 1.09 -5.41
C ILE A 23 1.90 1.60 -5.43
N ARG A 24 2.05 2.88 -5.79
CA ARG A 24 3.35 3.56 -5.88
C ARG A 24 3.50 4.59 -4.78
N PHE A 25 4.57 4.48 -4.01
CA PHE A 25 4.86 5.41 -2.93
C PHE A 25 6.37 5.59 -2.74
N PRO A 26 6.82 6.69 -2.09
CA PRO A 26 8.24 6.94 -1.85
C PRO A 26 8.95 5.78 -1.18
N HIS A 27 10.21 5.56 -1.56
CA HIS A 27 11.08 4.57 -0.96
C HIS A 27 11.27 4.92 0.53
N PRO A 28 11.01 3.99 1.46
CA PRO A 28 11.22 4.24 2.88
C PRO A 28 12.69 4.56 3.14
N LYS A 29 12.96 5.55 3.99
CA LYS A 29 14.35 5.98 4.29
C LYS A 29 15.17 4.84 4.92
N GLU A 30 14.53 3.93 5.63
CA GLU A 30 15.18 2.78 6.25
C GLU A 30 15.22 1.57 5.30
N LYS A 31 16.42 1.09 5.00
CA LYS A 31 16.62 -0.15 4.21
C LYS A 31 16.04 -1.39 4.89
N ALA A 32 15.97 -1.42 6.22
CA ALA A 32 15.37 -2.53 6.96
C ALA A 32 13.86 -2.63 6.74
N LEU A 33 13.18 -1.50 6.51
CA LEU A 33 11.76 -1.47 6.19
C LEU A 33 11.47 -2.18 4.86
N MET A 34 12.32 -2.00 3.84
CA MET A 34 12.19 -2.69 2.55
C MET A 34 12.10 -4.22 2.67
N LEU A 35 12.89 -4.82 3.57
CA LEU A 35 12.88 -6.27 3.80
C LEU A 35 11.59 -6.73 4.49
N LYS A 36 11.00 -5.88 5.32
CA LYS A 36 9.74 -6.14 6.05
C LYS A 36 8.49 -5.85 5.23
N LEU A 37 8.61 -5.09 4.13
CA LEU A 37 7.48 -4.73 3.28
C LEU A 37 6.89 -5.94 2.54
N ARG A 38 7.72 -6.91 2.17
CA ARG A 38 7.22 -8.17 1.60
C ARG A 38 6.48 -8.90 2.72
N HIS A 39 5.17 -9.14 2.56
CA HIS A 39 4.24 -9.65 3.60
C HIS A 39 3.72 -8.63 4.62
N ALA A 40 3.92 -7.34 4.38
CA ALA A 40 3.25 -6.33 5.20
C ALA A 40 1.75 -6.27 4.86
N VAL A 41 0.92 -6.03 5.87
CA VAL A 41 -0.44 -5.51 5.61
C VAL A 41 -0.29 -4.04 5.24
N LEU A 42 -0.90 -3.62 4.15
CA LEU A 42 -1.00 -2.22 3.77
C LEU A 42 -2.31 -1.65 4.28
N SER A 43 -2.21 -0.54 5.03
CA SER A 43 -3.31 0.31 5.43
C SER A 43 -3.08 1.74 4.94
N ILE A 44 -4.16 2.48 4.71
CA ILE A 44 -4.11 3.90 4.36
C ILE A 44 -4.72 4.71 5.51
N GLU A 45 -4.05 5.77 5.93
CA GLU A 45 -4.62 6.77 6.81
C GLU A 45 -5.65 7.60 6.06
N THR A 46 -6.87 7.56 6.58
CA THR A 46 -8.03 8.34 6.19
C THR A 46 -8.46 9.20 7.39
N GLY A 47 -9.33 10.20 7.20
CA GLY A 47 -9.85 11.00 8.33
C GLY A 47 -9.00 12.22 8.71
N TRP A 48 -9.12 12.67 9.96
CA TRP A 48 -8.58 13.96 10.41
C TRP A 48 -7.09 13.86 10.76
N PRO A 49 -6.26 14.88 10.50
CA PRO A 49 -4.81 14.83 10.80
C PRO A 49 -4.48 14.55 12.27
N ILE A 50 -5.38 14.91 13.19
CA ILE A 50 -5.25 14.70 14.64
C ILE A 50 -5.92 13.40 15.12
N LEU A 51 -6.78 12.79 14.31
CA LEU A 51 -7.51 11.55 14.58
C LEU A 51 -7.63 10.76 13.27
N PRO A 52 -6.53 10.15 12.80
CA PRO A 52 -6.56 9.40 11.55
C PRO A 52 -7.24 8.04 11.77
N ASP A 53 -8.25 7.77 10.95
CA ASP A 53 -8.78 6.43 10.74
C ASP A 53 -7.81 5.64 9.86
N THR A 54 -7.72 4.33 10.05
CA THR A 54 -6.91 3.48 9.17
C THR A 54 -7.79 2.49 8.43
N THR A 55 -7.71 2.53 7.10
CA THR A 55 -8.43 1.59 6.24
C THR A 55 -7.46 0.51 5.76
N CYS A 56 -7.73 -0.75 6.14
CA CYS A 56 -6.96 -1.89 5.67
C CYS A 56 -7.25 -2.15 4.18
N ILE A 57 -6.20 -2.19 3.36
CA ILE A 57 -6.29 -2.40 1.92
C ILE A 57 -6.05 -3.88 1.58
N GLY A 58 -4.99 -4.47 2.14
CA GLY A 58 -4.64 -5.85 1.86
C GLY A 58 -3.19 -6.22 2.17
N GLU A 59 -2.74 -7.37 1.69
CA GLU A 59 -1.37 -7.86 1.93
C GLU A 59 -0.45 -7.53 0.76
N ILE A 60 0.72 -6.98 1.04
CA ILE A 60 1.78 -6.77 0.04
C ILE A 60 2.41 -8.12 -0.33
N VAL A 61 2.15 -8.57 -1.55
CA VAL A 61 2.69 -9.84 -2.07
C VAL A 61 4.01 -9.65 -2.83
N ARG A 62 4.28 -8.43 -3.31
CA ARG A 62 5.51 -8.11 -4.06
C ARG A 62 5.86 -6.63 -3.93
N VAL A 63 7.15 -6.34 -3.83
CA VAL A 63 7.68 -4.97 -3.89
C VAL A 63 8.77 -4.92 -4.95
N LEU A 64 8.72 -3.91 -5.82
CA LEU A 64 9.75 -3.64 -6.81
C LEU A 64 10.29 -2.22 -6.61
N PRO A 65 11.62 -2.02 -6.64
CA PRO A 65 12.17 -0.69 -6.75
C PRO A 65 11.80 -0.10 -8.13
N SER A 66 11.46 1.18 -8.15
CA SER A 66 11.26 1.97 -9.37
C SER A 66 12.30 3.09 -9.44
N LYS A 67 12.32 3.79 -10.57
CA LYS A 67 13.10 5.03 -10.72
C LYS A 67 12.63 6.08 -9.70
N ASP A 68 13.47 7.09 -9.47
CA ASP A 68 13.12 8.29 -8.68
C ASP A 68 12.80 8.05 -7.20
N ARG A 69 13.45 7.06 -6.57
CA ARG A 69 13.22 6.71 -5.16
C ARG A 69 11.75 6.42 -4.86
N VAL A 70 11.07 5.78 -5.80
CA VAL A 70 9.70 5.27 -5.64
C VAL A 70 9.75 3.75 -5.61
N ILE A 71 8.86 3.13 -4.85
CA ILE A 71 8.65 1.70 -4.88
C ILE A 71 7.25 1.39 -5.39
N VAL A 72 7.12 0.23 -6.04
CA VAL A 72 5.85 -0.31 -6.51
C VAL A 72 5.52 -1.52 -5.65
N ALA A 73 4.48 -1.42 -4.84
CA ALA A 73 3.94 -2.55 -4.11
C ALA A 73 2.74 -3.13 -4.86
N TYR A 74 2.72 -4.45 -4.99
CA TYR A 74 1.55 -5.18 -5.44
C TYR A 74 0.85 -5.75 -4.22
N VAL A 75 -0.42 -5.36 -4.06
CA VAL A 75 -1.23 -5.68 -2.89
C VAL A 75 -2.36 -6.60 -3.32
N ARG A 76 -2.49 -7.72 -2.62
CA ARG A 76 -3.66 -8.58 -2.70
C ARG A 76 -4.74 -7.95 -1.82
N PRO A 77 -5.85 -7.44 -2.40
CA PRO A 77 -6.89 -6.80 -1.62
C PRO A 77 -7.54 -7.81 -0.65
N GLN A 78 -7.92 -7.35 0.55
CA GLN A 78 -8.77 -8.15 1.45
C GLN A 78 -10.23 -8.14 0.97
N ASN A 79 -11.01 -9.18 1.28
CA ASN A 79 -12.38 -9.40 0.78
C ASN A 79 -13.28 -8.15 0.77
N GLY A 80 -13.25 -7.33 1.83
CA GLY A 80 -14.04 -6.09 1.91
C GLY A 80 -13.59 -5.02 0.90
N PHE A 81 -12.28 -4.88 0.71
CA PHE A 81 -11.69 -3.95 -0.27
C PHE A 81 -11.74 -4.51 -1.70
N GLN A 82 -11.66 -5.84 -1.86
CA GLN A 82 -11.73 -6.52 -3.15
C GLN A 82 -13.07 -6.22 -3.85
N ARG A 83 -14.19 -6.27 -3.12
CA ARG A 83 -15.51 -5.92 -3.66
C ARG A 83 -15.60 -4.47 -4.14
N PHE A 84 -14.96 -3.55 -3.43
CA PHE A 84 -14.87 -2.13 -3.83
C PHE A 84 -14.04 -1.94 -5.11
N VAL A 85 -12.93 -2.67 -5.23
CA VAL A 85 -12.04 -2.65 -6.40
C VAL A 85 -12.63 -3.38 -7.61
N GLU A 86 -13.52 -4.34 -7.39
CA GLU A 86 -14.20 -5.06 -8.47
C GLU A 86 -15.43 -4.32 -9.01
N SER A 87 -16.01 -3.39 -8.24
CA SER A 87 -17.20 -2.62 -8.63
C SER A 87 -16.92 -1.29 -9.34
N HIS A 88 -15.64 -0.88 -9.41
CA HIS A 88 -15.16 0.36 -10.06
C HIS A 88 -13.98 0.05 -10.99
#